data_AF-A0A376FMG5-F1
#
_entry.id   AF-A0A376FMG5-F1
#
_cell.length_a   1.000
_cell.length_b   1.000
_cell.length_c   1.000
_cell.angle_alpha   90.00
_cell.angle_beta   90.00
_cell.angle_gamma   90.00
#
_symmetry.space_group_name_H-M   'P 1'
#
loop_
_entity.id
_entity.type
_entity.pdbx_description
1 polymer ?
#
loop_
_entity_poly.entity_id
_entity_poly.type
_entity_poly.pdbx_seq_one_letter_code
_entity_poly.pdbx_strand_id
1 'polypeptide(L)'
;MLALQLLNAIYIGILAGIGMLYFQDLMPGQAGSATTLYTNTTRVGWIIAGSMAGVVAEIWNYHTVFWIALVMCTLTIGCLARIKDV
;
A
#
# COMPACT_ATOMS: atom_id res chain seq x y z
N MET A 1 10.78 -20.48 -7.21
CA MET A 1 9.64 -20.07 -6.35
C MET A 1 10.09 -19.52 -4.99
N LEU A 2 10.94 -20.23 -4.23
CA LEU A 2 11.45 -19.74 -2.92
C LEU A 2 12.24 -18.42 -2.97
N ALA A 3 13.12 -18.25 -3.96
CA ALA A 3 13.89 -17.00 -4.11
C ALA A 3 13.01 -15.77 -4.41
N LEU A 4 11.93 -15.94 -5.17
CA LEU A 4 10.97 -14.88 -5.48
C LEU A 4 10.11 -14.49 -4.27
N GLN A 5 9.78 -15.44 -3.39
CA GLN A 5 9.09 -15.14 -2.13
C GLN A 5 9.97 -14.33 -1.18
N LEU A 6 11.27 -14.61 -1.14
CA LEU A 6 12.24 -13.81 -0.36
C LEU A 6 12.22 -12.34 -0.78
N LEU A 7 12.28 -12.06 -2.09
CA LEU A 7 12.19 -10.69 -2.61
C LEU A 7 10.85 -10.01 -2.27
N ASN A 8 9.74 -10.74 -2.36
CA ASN A 8 8.43 -10.22 -2.02
C ASN A 8 8.31 -9.93 -0.50
N ALA A 9 8.83 -10.82 0.35
CA ALA A 9 8.84 -10.65 1.80
C ALA A 9 9.67 -9.43 2.22
N ILE A 10 10.84 -9.22 1.59
CA ILE A 10 11.67 -8.03 1.80
C ILE A 10 10.90 -6.77 1.41
N TYR A 11 10.25 -6.77 0.24
CA TYR A 11 9.45 -5.64 -0.22
C TYR A 11 8.33 -5.27 0.76
N ILE A 12 7.52 -6.23 1.18
CA ILE A 12 6.43 -6.00 2.15
C ILE A 12 7.01 -5.54 3.50
N GLY A 13 8.12 -6.14 3.95
CA GLY A 13 8.77 -5.78 5.22
C GLY A 13 9.28 -4.33 5.24
N ILE A 14 9.94 -3.89 4.16
CA ILE A 14 10.40 -2.51 4.01
C ILE A 14 9.21 -1.55 4.00
N LEU A 15 8.18 -1.85 3.20
CA LEU A 15 7.02 -0.97 3.04
C LEU A 15 6.19 -0.88 4.33
N ALA A 16 6.02 -2.00 5.04
CA ALA A 16 5.34 -2.05 6.34
C ALA A 16 6.14 -1.34 7.44
N GLY A 17 7.46 -1.57 7.50
CA GLY A 17 8.32 -1.00 8.53
C GLY A 17 8.53 0.51 8.36
N ILE A 18 9.04 0.94 7.21
CA ILE A 18 9.33 2.35 6.94
C ILE A 18 8.03 3.16 6.86
N GLY A 19 7.00 2.61 6.21
CA GLY A 19 5.71 3.30 6.08
C GLY A 19 5.06 3.57 7.44
N MET A 20 5.10 2.60 8.35
CA MET A 20 4.56 2.78 9.70
C MET A 20 5.36 3.82 10.50
N LEU A 21 6.69 3.75 10.46
CA LEU A 21 7.56 4.73 11.13
C LEU A 21 7.28 6.15 10.63
N TYR A 22 7.15 6.34 9.32
CA TYR A 22 6.84 7.65 8.72
C TYR A 22 5.53 8.24 9.25
N PHE A 23 4.47 7.43 9.37
CA PHE A 23 3.20 7.89 9.93
C PHE A 23 3.26 8.14 11.45
N GLN A 24 4.08 7.38 12.18
CA GLN A 24 4.31 7.62 13.60
C GLN A 24 5.09 8.92 13.83
N ASP A 25 6.11 9.21 13.01
CA ASP A 25 6.90 10.43 13.08
C ASP A 25 6.09 11.69 12.72
N LEU A 26 5.10 11.57 11.82
CA LEU A 26 4.18 12.66 11.47
C LEU A 26 3.17 13.00 12.60
N MET A 27 2.96 12.09 13.57
CA MET A 27 2.05 12.28 14.72
C MET A 27 2.77 12.08 16.07
N PRO A 28 3.74 12.95 16.42
CA PRO A 28 4.49 12.82 17.66
C PRO A 28 3.57 13.01 18.87
N GLY A 29 3.58 12.02 19.78
CA GLY A 29 2.72 11.98 20.98
C GLY A 29 1.47 11.10 20.85
N GLN A 30 1.14 10.60 19.65
CA GLN A 30 0.02 9.67 19.42
C GLN A 30 0.43 8.44 18.58
N ALA A 31 1.61 7.87 18.85
CA ALA A 31 2.16 6.73 18.11
C ALA A 31 1.20 5.51 18.03
N GLY A 32 0.42 5.28 19.10
CA GLY A 32 -0.64 4.25 19.10
C GLY A 32 -1.73 4.52 18.07
N SER A 33 -2.21 5.77 17.98
CA SER A 33 -3.25 6.17 17.02
C SER A 33 -2.74 6.09 15.57
N ALA A 34 -1.52 6.55 15.31
CA ALA A 34 -0.87 6.45 14.00
C ALA A 34 -0.74 4.98 13.54
N THR A 35 -0.34 4.08 14.44
CA THR A 35 -0.23 2.65 14.14
C THR A 35 -1.59 2.00 13.88
N THR A 36 -2.61 2.34 14.67
CA THR A 36 -3.99 1.86 14.44
C THR A 36 -4.52 2.36 13.10
N LEU A 37 -4.33 3.63 12.77
CA LEU A 37 -4.74 4.18 11.48
C LEU A 37 -4.01 3.50 10.32
N TYR A 38 -2.69 3.34 10.42
CA TYR A 38 -1.88 2.66 9.41
C TYR A 38 -2.35 1.22 9.16
N THR A 39 -2.55 0.44 10.23
CA THR A 39 -2.96 -0.97 10.13
C THR A 39 -4.41 -1.13 9.68
N ASN A 40 -5.31 -0.23 10.07
CA ASN A 40 -6.71 -0.24 9.64
C ASN A 40 -6.82 0.13 8.16
N THR A 41 -6.18 1.24 7.75
CA THR A 41 -6.14 1.67 6.34
C THR A 41 -5.49 0.62 5.46
N THR A 42 -4.41 -0.03 5.91
CA THR A 42 -3.78 -1.13 5.17
C THR A 42 -4.77 -2.28 4.95
N ARG A 43 -5.47 -2.74 5.99
CA ARG A 43 -6.49 -3.81 5.86
C ARG A 43 -7.62 -3.44 4.90
N VAL A 44 -8.14 -2.22 5.00
CA VAL A 44 -9.16 -1.71 4.06
C VAL A 44 -8.63 -1.73 2.63
N GLY A 45 -7.37 -1.31 2.43
CA GLY A 45 -6.69 -1.38 1.14
C GLY A 45 -6.63 -2.81 0.58
N TRP A 46 -6.29 -3.81 1.41
CA TRP A 46 -6.29 -5.22 1.00
C TRP A 46 -7.69 -5.74 0.62
N ILE A 47 -8.73 -5.34 1.36
CA ILE A 47 -10.11 -5.72 1.05
C ILE A 47 -10.50 -5.16 -0.33
N ILE A 48 -10.29 -3.85 -0.54
CA ILE A 48 -10.63 -3.19 -1.80
C ILE A 48 -9.80 -3.75 -2.97
N ALA A 49 -8.50 -3.93 -2.77
CA ALA A 49 -7.60 -4.47 -3.80
C ALA A 49 -7.95 -5.93 -4.15
N GLY A 50 -8.25 -6.77 -3.16
CA GLY A 50 -8.67 -8.14 -3.39
C GLY A 50 -9.99 -8.22 -4.16
N SER A 51 -10.98 -7.41 -3.77
CA SER A 51 -12.26 -7.34 -4.49
C SER A 51 -12.11 -6.80 -5.91
N MET A 52 -11.33 -5.73 -6.12
CA MET A 52 -11.08 -5.19 -7.46
C MET A 52 -10.30 -6.17 -8.34
N ALA A 53 -9.29 -6.85 -7.80
CA ALA A 53 -8.52 -7.84 -8.55
C ALA A 53 -9.40 -8.99 -9.04
N GLY A 54 -10.33 -9.47 -8.20
CA GLY A 54 -11.30 -10.51 -8.58
C GLY A 54 -12.24 -10.06 -9.71
N VAL A 55 -12.86 -8.88 -9.55
CA VAL A 55 -13.81 -8.34 -10.54
C VAL A 55 -13.12 -8.01 -11.87
N VAL A 56 -11.93 -7.42 -11.84
CA VAL A 56 -11.17 -7.08 -13.06
C VAL A 56 -10.64 -8.32 -13.78
N ALA A 57 -10.20 -9.33 -13.03
CA ALA A 57 -9.77 -10.61 -13.61
C ALA A 57 -10.92 -11.36 -14.29
N GLU A 58 -12.14 -11.24 -13.78
CA GLU A 58 -13.33 -11.90 -14.34
C GLU A 58 -13.83 -11.22 -15.63
N ILE A 59 -13.80 -9.89 -15.71
CA ILE A 59 -14.50 -9.14 -16.76
C ILE A 59 -13.62 -8.80 -17.97
N TRP A 60 -12.32 -8.49 -17.78
CA TRP A 60 -11.57 -7.70 -18.78
C TRP A 60 -10.22 -8.24 -19.27
N ASN A 61 -9.73 -9.39 -18.80
CA ASN A 61 -8.40 -9.96 -19.09
C ASN A 61 -7.25 -9.35 -18.23
N TYR A 62 -6.21 -10.15 -17.94
CA TYR A 62 -5.15 -9.85 -16.95
C TYR A 62 -4.37 -8.54 -17.22
N HIS A 63 -4.32 -8.10 -18.47
CA HIS A 63 -3.60 -6.88 -18.87
C HIS A 63 -4.16 -5.61 -18.25
N THR A 64 -5.47 -5.55 -17.98
CA THR A 64 -6.09 -4.32 -17.45
C THR A 64 -5.78 -4.11 -15.96
N VAL A 65 -5.49 -5.19 -15.23
CA VAL A 65 -5.05 -5.13 -13.84
C VAL A 65 -3.72 -4.37 -13.72
N PHE A 66 -2.80 -4.55 -14.68
CA PHE A 66 -1.52 -3.84 -14.68
C PHE A 66 -1.70 -2.33 -14.90
N TRP A 67 -2.64 -1.92 -15.76
CA TRP A 67 -2.96 -0.51 -15.95
C TRP A 67 -3.57 0.13 -14.70
N ILE A 68 -4.49 -0.57 -14.03
CA ILE A 68 -5.09 -0.09 -12.78
C ILE A 68 -4.04 0.02 -11.68
N ALA A 69 -3.14 -0.96 -11.57
CA ALA A 69 -2.03 -0.92 -10.61
C ALA A 69 -1.10 0.28 -10.88
N LEU A 70 -0.80 0.58 -12.15
CA LEU A 70 0.01 1.72 -12.54
C LEU A 70 -0.65 3.04 -12.14
N VAL A 71 -1.95 3.19 -12.37
CA VAL A 71 -2.72 4.37 -11.94
C VAL A 71 -2.74 4.51 -10.42
N MET A 72 -2.94 3.43 -9.66
CA MET A 72 -2.88 3.50 -8.19
C MET A 72 -1.49 3.85 -7.66
N CYS A 73 -0.42 3.30 -8.25
CA CYS A 73 0.95 3.65 -7.87
C CYS A 73 1.25 5.12 -8.15
N THR A 74 0.87 5.63 -9.32
CA THR A 74 1.09 7.04 -9.68
C THR A 74 0.29 7.99 -8.80
N LEU A 75 -0.96 7.67 -8.46
CA LEU A 75 -1.75 8.42 -7.47
C LEU A 75 -1.12 8.39 -6.09
N THR A 76 -0.59 7.25 -5.64
CA THR A 76 0.09 7.10 -4.35
C THR A 76 1.35 7.97 -4.30
N ILE A 77 2.19 7.93 -5.33
CA ILE A 77 3.37 8.79 -5.44
C ILE A 77 2.96 10.26 -5.47
N GLY A 78 1.87 10.60 -6.18
CA GLY A 78 1.31 11.94 -6.21
C GLY A 78 0.86 12.43 -4.84
N CYS A 79 0.15 11.61 -4.06
CA CYS A 79 -0.25 11.93 -2.70
C CYS A 79 0.96 12.09 -1.77
N LEU A 80 1.94 11.18 -1.82
CA LEU A 80 3.16 11.28 -1.03
C LEU A 80 3.98 12.53 -1.39
N ALA A 81 4.09 12.88 -2.67
CA ALA A 81 4.79 14.08 -3.12
C ALA A 81 4.06 15.38 -2.77
N ARG A 82 2.75 15.32 -2.47
CA ARG A 82 1.95 16.46 -2.01
C ARG A 82 1.99 16.64 -0.49
N ILE A 83 2.42 15.63 0.26
CA ILE A 83 2.84 15.78 1.65
C ILE A 83 4.23 16.43 1.61
N LYS A 84 4.24 17.75 1.36
CA LYS A 84 5.38 18.59 1.66
C LYS A 84 5.47 18.67 3.17
N ASP A 85 6.65 18.36 3.70
CA ASP A 85 7.09 18.72 5.04
C ASP A 85 6.49 20.07 5.46
N VAL A 86 5.61 20.03 6.45
CA VAL A 86 5.38 21.17 7.36
C VAL A 86 6.42 21.05 8.46
#